data_AF-A0A0S2DGZ3-F1
#
_entry.id   AF-A0A0S2DGZ3-F1
#
_cell.length_a   1.000
_cell.length_b   1.000
_cell.length_c   1.000
_cell.angle_alpha   90.00
_cell.angle_beta   90.00
_cell.angle_gamma   90.00
#
_symmetry.space_group_name_H-M   'P 1'
#
loop_
_entity.id
_entity.type
_entity.pdbx_description
1 polymer ?
#
loop_
_entity_poly.entity_id
_entity_poly.type
_entity_poly.pdbx_seq_one_letter_code
_entity_poly.pdbx_strand_id
1 'polypeptide(L)' 'MTMPDRGGTFDSFECAIHALAPRCAHCDCRIVGHGVEHAGRYYCCAHCAGHAGVQGIRDRA' A
#
# COMPACT_ATOMS: atom_id res chain seq x y z
N MET A 1 5.99 7.05 0.19
CA MET A 1 6.59 5.71 0.28
C MET A 1 7.51 5.52 -0.92
N THR A 2 8.81 5.38 -0.70
CA THR A 2 9.78 5.09 -1.77
C THR A 2 10.19 3.64 -1.63
N MET A 3 9.80 2.80 -2.58
CA MET A 3 10.28 1.43 -2.62
C MET A 3 11.71 1.39 -3.14
N PRO A 4 12.55 0.46 -2.65
CA PRO A 4 13.84 0.20 -3.28
C PRO A 4 13.63 -0.16 -4.75
N ASP A 5 14.53 0.30 -5.62
CA ASP A 5 14.53 -0.05 -7.04
C ASP A 5 14.65 -1.58 -7.18
N ARG A 6 13.52 -2.23 -7.45
CA ARG A 6 13.41 -3.67 -7.69
C ARG A 6 12.73 -3.86 -9.03
N GLY A 7 13.53 -3.81 -10.09
CA GLY A 7 13.09 -4.10 -11.46
C GLY A 7 13.24 -5.57 -11.84
N GLY A 8 12.41 -6.02 -12.78
CA GLY A 8 12.45 -7.37 -13.36
C GLY A 8 11.52 -7.49 -14.56
N THR A 9 11.67 -8.55 -15.36
CA THR A 9 10.72 -8.89 -16.42
C THR A 9 9.60 -9.72 -15.83
N PHE A 10 8.36 -9.30 -16.06
CA PHE A 10 7.15 -10.01 -15.62
C PHE A 10 6.30 -10.35 -16.84
N ASP A 11 5.57 -11.46 -16.74
CA ASP A 11 4.67 -11.91 -17.80
C ASP A 11 3.48 -10.95 -17.99
N SER A 12 3.04 -10.26 -16.92
CA SER A 12 1.94 -9.29 -16.93
C SER A 12 2.06 -8.26 -15.79
N PHE A 13 1.34 -7.14 -15.90
CA PHE A 13 1.30 -6.10 -14.84
C PHE A 13 0.79 -6.62 -13.51
N GLU A 14 -0.18 -7.53 -13.50
CA GLU A 14 -0.66 -8.16 -12.28
C GLU A 14 0.46 -8.92 -11.56
N CYS A 15 1.32 -9.65 -12.29
CA CYS A 15 2.45 -10.38 -11.71
C CYS A 15 3.46 -9.41 -11.07
N ALA A 16 3.72 -8.28 -11.73
CA ALA A 16 4.58 -7.23 -11.18
C ALA A 16 3.99 -6.63 -9.89
N ILE A 17 2.69 -6.31 -9.87
CA ILE A 17 2.00 -5.80 -8.68
C ILE A 17 2.03 -6.85 -7.55
N HIS A 18 1.80 -8.12 -7.85
CA HIS A 18 1.86 -9.20 -6.86
C HIS A 18 3.28 -9.39 -6.29
N ALA A 19 4.33 -9.16 -7.08
CA ALA A 19 5.71 -9.28 -6.61
C ALA A 19 6.18 -8.05 -5.83
N LEU A 20 5.78 -6.84 -6.25
CA LEU A 20 6.38 -5.59 -5.82
C LEU A 20 5.51 -4.77 -4.86
N ALA A 21 4.18 -4.80 -5.00
CA ALA A 21 3.32 -3.90 -4.24
C ALA A 21 3.23 -4.31 -2.75
N PRO A 22 3.23 -3.35 -1.81
CA PRO A 22 3.11 -3.65 -0.40
C PRO A 22 1.67 -4.05 -0.09
N ARG A 23 1.47 -4.74 1.03
CA ARG A 23 0.14 -5.14 1.49
C ARG A 23 -0.40 -4.17 2.52
N CYS A 24 -1.69 -3.91 2.45
CA CYS A 24 -2.40 -3.17 3.48
C CYS A 24 -2.38 -3.95 4.80
N ALA A 25 -1.96 -3.32 5.89
CA ALA A 25 -1.90 -3.95 7.21
C ALA A 25 -3.29 -4.26 7.81
N HIS A 26 -4.37 -3.80 7.17
CA HIS A 26 -5.75 -4.07 7.60
C HIS A 26 -6.46 -5.10 6.72
N CYS A 27 -6.53 -4.87 5.39
CA CYS A 27 -7.31 -5.70 4.46
C CYS A 27 -6.45 -6.64 3.58
N ASP A 28 -5.14 -6.66 3.75
CA ASP A 28 -4.15 -7.44 2.96
C ASP A 28 -4.10 -7.14 1.45
N CYS A 29 -4.99 -6.29 0.93
CA CYS A 29 -4.96 -5.88 -0.48
C CYS A 29 -3.62 -5.24 -0.86
N ARG A 30 -3.19 -5.46 -2.10
CA ARG A 30 -2.01 -4.82 -2.69
C ARG A 30 -2.27 -3.34 -2.89
N ILE A 31 -1.35 -2.50 -2.39
CA ILE A 31 -1.46 -1.04 -2.50
C ILE A 31 -0.83 -0.62 -3.82
N VAL A 32 -1.67 -0.18 -4.74
CA VAL A 32 -1.27 0.32 -6.06
C VAL A 32 -1.71 1.79 -6.14
N GLY A 33 -0.76 2.72 -6.03
CA GLY A 33 -1.05 4.17 -5.98
C GLY A 33 -0.66 4.82 -4.65
N HIS A 34 -1.40 5.83 -4.19
CA HIS A 34 -1.11 6.55 -2.96
C HIS A 34 -1.72 5.83 -1.74
N GLY A 35 -0.92 4.97 -1.10
CA GLY A 35 -1.26 4.42 0.21
C GLY A 35 -0.97 5.41 1.34
N VAL A 36 -1.47 5.10 2.54
CA VAL A 36 -1.15 5.86 3.75
C VAL A 36 -0.16 5.07 4.60
N GLU A 37 0.84 5.77 5.14
CA GLU A 37 1.83 5.20 6.06
C GLU A 37 1.63 5.79 7.46
N HIS A 38 1.63 4.94 8.49
CA HIS A 38 1.70 5.37 9.88
C HIS A 38 2.49 4.38 10.72
N ALA A 39 3.47 4.89 11.48
CA ALA A 39 4.32 4.08 12.37
C ALA A 39 4.91 2.83 11.68
N GLY A 40 5.35 2.95 10.42
CA GLY A 40 5.93 1.85 9.65
C GLY A 40 4.94 0.82 9.09
N ARG A 41 3.63 1.08 9.21
CA ARG A 41 2.57 0.25 8.62
C ARG A 41 1.95 0.97 7.44
N TYR A 42 1.67 0.21 6.38
CA TYR A 42 1.06 0.71 5.15
C TYR A 42 -0.42 0.33 5.07
N TYR A 43 -1.25 1.25 4.60
CA TYR A 43 -2.68 1.08 4.42
C TYR A 43 -3.10 1.51 3.02
N CYS A 44 -4.08 0.82 2.42
CA CYS A 44 -4.55 1.17 1.09
C CYS A 44 -5.35 2.48 1.04
N CYS A 45 -5.95 2.91 2.16
CA CYS A 45 -6.74 4.14 2.25
C CYS A 45 -6.93 4.60 3.71
N ALA A 46 -7.47 5.81 3.88
CA ALA A 46 -7.79 6.38 5.20
C ALA A 46 -8.76 5.52 6.02
N HIS A 47 -9.73 4.86 5.36
CA HIS A 47 -10.69 3.99 6.03
C HIS A 47 -9.97 2.79 6.71
N CYS A 48 -9.09 2.11 5.97
CA CYS A 48 -8.31 1.01 6.52
C CYS A 48 -7.37 1.45 7.64
N ALA A 49 -6.77 2.64 7.51
CA ALA A 49 -5.93 3.20 8.55
C ALA A 49 -6.72 3.55 9.82
N GLY A 50 -7.92 4.12 9.67
CA GLY A 50 -8.83 4.41 10.78
C GLY A 50 -9.29 3.14 11.51
N HIS A 51 -9.60 2.06 10.77
CA HIS A 51 -9.90 0.75 11.35
C HIS A 51 -8.72 0.15 12.12
N ALA A 52 -7.49 0.48 11.74
CA ALA A 52 -6.28 0.10 12.46
C ALA A 52 -5.95 1.03 13.65
N GLY A 53 -6.85 1.98 13.98
CA GLY A 53 -6.71 2.91 15.10
C GLY A 53 -5.86 4.15 14.78
N VAL A 54 -5.52 4.37 13.51
CA VAL A 54 -4.74 5.54 13.11
C VAL A 54 -5.64 6.76 12.95
N GLN A 55 -5.37 7.79 13.74
CA GLN A 55 -6.14 9.03 13.77
C GLN A 55 -5.50 10.12 12.91
N GLY A 56 -6.32 11.02 12.37
CA GLY A 56 -5.84 12.20 11.62
C GLY A 56 -5.46 11.95 10.17
N ILE A 57 -5.66 10.74 9.64
CA ILE A 57 -5.47 10.46 8.22
C ILE A 57 -6.70 10.89 7.44
N ARG A 58 -6.50 11.85 6.53
CA ARG A 58 -7.49 12.21 5.51
C ARG A 58 -6.86 11.92 4.15
N ASP A 59 -7.34 10.86 3.52
CA ASP A 59 -7.07 10.59 2.11
C ASP A 59 -7.89 11.61 1.32
N ARG A 60 -7.21 12.52 0.63
CA ARG A 60 -7.82 13.47 -0.29
C ARG A 60 -7.15 13.24 -1.64
N ALA A 61 -7.54 12.14 -2.28
CA ALA A 61 -7.32 11.94 -3.70
C ALA A 61 -8.11 13.00 -4.49
#